data_AF-A0A0F9FV83-F1
#
_entry.id   AF-A0A0F9FV83-F1
#
_cell.length_a   1.000
_cell.length_b   1.000
_cell.length_c   1.000
_cell.angle_alpha   90.00
_cell.angle_beta   90.00
_cell.angle_gamma   90.00
#
_symmetry.space_group_name_H-M   'P 1'
#
loop_
_entity.id
_entity.type
_entity.pdbx_description
1 polymer ?
#
loop_
_entity_poly.entity_id
_entity_poly.type
_entity_poly.pdbx_seq_one_letter_code
_entity_poly.pdbx_strand_id
1 'polypeptide(L)' 'MRVYALTELGKKVTYRESGTSSDEMQVLNYLRDNRTATDDQLDVVGERWLVKRLKKRGLVKELTQ' A
#
# COMPACT_ATOMS: atom_id res chain seq x y z
N MET A 1 -7.25 -2.27 -15.35
CA MET A 1 -6.46 -1.38 -14.48
C MET A 1 -6.86 -1.68 -13.05
N ARG A 2 -5.92 -2.06 -12.18
CA ARG A 2 -6.24 -2.39 -10.77
C ARG A 2 -5.94 -1.18 -9.90
N VAL A 3 -6.86 -0.85 -9.00
CA VAL A 3 -6.72 0.25 -8.06
C VAL A 3 -6.59 -0.33 -6.66
N TYR A 4 -5.73 0.26 -5.84
CA TYR A 4 -5.40 -0.18 -4.50
C TYR A 4 -5.67 0.95 -3.51
N ALA A 5 -6.11 0.59 -2.31
CA ALA A 5 -6.40 1.53 -1.23
C ALA A 5 -5.95 0.97 0.12
N LEU A 6 -5.59 1.84 1.05
CA LEU A 6 -5.31 1.41 2.42
C LEU A 6 -6.57 0.87 3.10
N THR A 7 -6.38 -0.19 3.88
CA THR A 7 -7.37 -0.67 4.84
C THR A 7 -7.24 0.10 6.16
N GLU A 8 -8.17 -0.11 7.10
CA GLU A 8 -8.03 0.45 8.46
C GLU A 8 -6.78 -0.06 9.17
N LEU A 9 -6.35 -1.30 8.90
CA LEU A 9 -5.10 -1.85 9.40
C LEU A 9 -3.90 -1.15 8.77
N GLY A 10 -3.90 -0.96 7.44
CA GLY A 10 -2.85 -0.22 6.74
C GLY A 10 -2.69 1.19 7.28
N LYS A 11 -3.81 1.89 7.53
CA LYS A 11 -3.79 3.22 8.17
C LYS A 11 -3.13 3.15 9.56
N LYS A 12 -3.55 2.22 10.43
CA LYS A 12 -2.93 2.06 11.76
C LYS A 12 -1.44 1.78 11.69
N VAL A 13 -0.99 0.95 10.74
CA VAL A 13 0.45 0.68 10.52
C VAL A 13 1.20 1.96 10.11
N THR A 14 0.62 2.76 9.19
CA THR A 14 1.22 4.06 8.81
C THR A 14 1.33 5.08 9.95
N TYR A 15 0.55 4.92 11.03
CA TYR A 15 0.62 5.78 12.20
C TYR A 15 1.53 5.25 13.32
N ARG A 16 1.79 3.93 13.36
CA ARG A 16 2.31 3.27 14.56
C ARG A 16 3.70 2.65 14.41
N GLU A 17 4.15 2.28 13.21
CA GLU A 17 5.39 1.51 13.05
C GLU A 17 6.42 2.14 12.12
N SER A 18 7.61 2.38 12.69
CA SER A 18 8.91 2.54 12.03
C SER A 18 9.59 1.17 11.70
N GLY A 19 8.85 0.05 11.83
CA GLY A 19 9.37 -1.32 11.69
C GLY A 19 9.06 -2.00 10.35
N THR A 20 8.32 -1.34 9.46
CA THR A 20 8.09 -1.80 8.09
C THR A 20 9.31 -1.44 7.25
N SER A 21 9.81 -2.34 6.38
CA SER A 21 10.89 -2.00 5.45
C SER A 21 10.58 -0.69 4.72
N SER A 22 11.60 0.14 4.48
CA SER A 22 11.44 1.48 3.89
C SER A 22 10.53 1.49 2.66
N ASP A 23 10.64 0.47 1.81
CA ASP A 23 9.85 0.36 0.57
C ASP A 23 8.37 0.00 0.82
N GLU A 24 8.07 -0.89 1.77
CA GLU A 24 6.69 -1.18 2.18
C GLU A 24 6.06 0.08 2.81
N MET A 25 6.83 0.82 3.61
CA MET A 25 6.40 2.05 4.25
C MET A 25 6.15 3.16 3.22
N GLN A 26 6.97 3.25 2.17
CA GLN A 26 6.78 4.18 1.05
C GLN A 26 5.46 3.92 0.32
N VAL A 27 5.18 2.66 -0.03
CA VAL A 27 3.91 2.28 -0.67
C VAL A 27 2.71 2.63 0.21
N LEU A 28 2.79 2.33 1.51
CA LEU A 28 1.70 2.63 2.45
C LEU A 28 1.50 4.14 2.64
N ASN A 29 2.58 4.92 2.76
CA ASN A 29 2.51 6.38 2.86
C ASN A 29 1.97 7.00 1.58
N TYR A 30 2.39 6.52 0.41
CA TYR A 30 1.87 6.98 -0.87
C TYR A 30 0.37 6.76 -0.98
N LEU A 31 -0.14 5.58 -0.60
CA LEU A 31 -1.57 5.30 -0.56
C LEU A 31 -2.32 6.13 0.49
N ARG A 32 -1.65 6.50 1.59
CA ARG A 32 -2.23 7.39 2.62
C ARG A 32 -2.47 8.78 2.06
N ASP A 33 -1.47 9.33 1.38
CA ASP A 33 -1.48 10.71 0.89
C ASP A 33 -2.35 10.83 -0.39
N ASN A 34 -2.35 9.82 -1.27
CA ASN A 34 -3.14 9.81 -2.51
C ASN A 34 -4.53 9.18 -2.38
N ARG A 35 -4.88 8.62 -1.21
CA ARG A 35 -6.08 7.79 -0.92
C ARG A 35 -6.17 6.47 -1.67
N THR A 36 -5.81 6.46 -2.96
CA THR A 36 -5.79 5.29 -3.85
C THR A 36 -4.61 5.38 -4.82
N ALA A 37 -4.11 4.24 -5.28
CA ALA A 37 -3.06 4.16 -6.30
C ALA A 37 -3.30 3.01 -7.28
N THR A 38 -2.80 3.14 -8.50
CA THR A 38 -2.89 2.08 -9.51
C THR A 38 -1.73 1.11 -9.40
N ASP A 39 -1.84 -0.08 -10.01
CA ASP A 39 -0.73 -1.04 -10.09
C ASP A 39 0.54 -0.39 -10.68
N ASP A 40 0.41 0.44 -11.72
CA ASP A 40 1.53 1.14 -12.35
C ASP A 40 2.16 2.19 -11.44
N GLN A 41 1.36 2.96 -10.70
CA GLN A 41 1.87 3.93 -9.72
C GLN A 41 2.57 3.22 -8.57
N LEU A 42 2.00 2.11 -8.11
CA LEU A 42 2.60 1.34 -7.04
C LEU A 42 3.91 0.70 -7.47
N ASP A 43 4.03 0.22 -8.70
CA ASP A 43 5.28 -0.35 -9.25
C ASP A 43 6.43 0.67 -9.32
N VAL A 44 6.10 1.96 -9.50
CA VAL A 44 7.08 3.06 -9.45
C VAL A 44 7.48 3.42 -8.02
N VAL A 45 6.53 3.38 -7.08
CA VAL A 45 6.76 3.73 -5.67
C VAL A 45 7.43 2.59 -4.90
N GLY A 46 7.19 1.35 -5.30
CA GLY A 46 7.81 0.15 -4.73
C GLY A 46 7.57 -1.05 -5.64
N GLU A 47 8.35 -2.11 -5.48
CA GLU A 47 8.23 -3.25 -6.37
C GLU A 47 6.85 -3.93 -6.32
N ARG A 48 6.33 -4.38 -7.47
CA ARG A 48 5.03 -5.09 -7.59
C ARG A 48 4.81 -6.23 -6.60
N TRP A 49 5.87 -6.90 -6.18
CA TRP A 49 5.79 -8.00 -5.21
C TRP A 49 5.47 -7.51 -3.79
N LEU A 50 5.82 -6.28 -3.43
CA LEU A 50 5.47 -5.63 -2.16
C LEU A 50 3.96 -5.44 -2.06
N VAL A 51 3.30 -4.98 -3.13
CA VAL A 51 1.85 -4.80 -3.17
C VAL A 51 1.12 -6.12 -2.89
N LYS A 52 1.58 -7.23 -3.48
CA LYS A 52 1.03 -8.57 -3.20
C LYS A 52 1.21 -8.97 -1.74
N ARG A 53 2.37 -8.67 -1.14
CA ARG A 53 2.65 -8.96 0.27
C ARG A 53 1.78 -8.11 1.20
N LEU A 54 1.66 -6.81 0.95
CA LEU A 54 0.82 -5.88 1.71
C LEU A 54 -0.67 -6.24 1.63
N LYS A 55 -1.11 -6.71 0.46
CA LYS A 55 -2.46 -7.29 0.26
C LYS A 55 -2.64 -8.57 1.08
N LYS A 56 -1.66 -9.48 1.08
CA LYS A 56 -1.68 -10.72 1.88
C LYS A 56 -1.71 -10.44 3.40
N ARG A 57 -1.06 -9.35 3.84
CA ARG A 57 -1.10 -8.86 5.24
C ARG A 57 -2.39 -8.10 5.57
N GLY A 58 -3.27 -7.85 4.61
CA GLY A 58 -4.51 -7.10 4.80
C GLY A 58 -4.32 -5.60 5.02
N LEU A 59 -3.14 -5.04 4.70
CA LEU A 59 -2.85 -3.61 4.85
C LEU A 59 -3.39 -2.78 3.68
N VAL A 60 -3.49 -3.41 2.51
CA VAL A 60 -3.96 -2.79 1.27
C VAL A 60 -5.04 -3.69 0.67
N LYS A 61 -6.10 -3.09 0.17
CA LYS A 61 -7.17 -3.79 -0.56
C LYS A 61 -7.19 -3.36 -2.02
N GLU A 62 -7.53 -4.30 -2.89
CA GLU A 62 -7.82 -4.00 -4.29
C GLU A 62 -9.26 -3.49 -4.38
N LEU A 63 -9.43 -2.32 -4.97
CA LEU A 63 -10.71 -1.77 -5.37
C LEU A 63 -10.96 -2.22 -6.80
N THR A 64 -11.82 -3.21 -6.98
CA THR A 64 -12.33 -3.56 -8.30
C THR A 64 -13.33 -2.46 -8.68
N GLN A 65 -13.05 -1.72 -9.76
CA GLN A 65 -14.05 -0.92 -10.46
C GLN A 65 -14.77 -1.78 -11.50
#